data_AF-A0A9K3PLA5-F1
#
_entry.id   AF-A0A9K3PLA5-F1
#
_cell.length_a   1.000
_cell.length_b   1.000
_cell.length_c   1.000
_cell.angle_alpha   90.00
_cell.angle_beta   90.00
_cell.angle_gamma   90.00
#
_symmetry.space_group_name_H-M   'P 1'
#
loop_
_entity.id
_entity.type
_entity.pdbx_description
1 polymer ?
#
loop_
_entity_poly.entity_id
_entity_poly.type
_entity_poly.pdbx_seq_one_letter_code
_entity_poly.pdbx_strand_id
1 'polypeptide(L)'
;MRSLSSSDKPTLTLEGPNWRSLLEMEPEDEDPSKEDLHCRSCHREQCDLLDAINQSGSNERSNRKSRRTNLRISFGNVHVVHFWPRLGDHPYVSAGCPIALGDPIHSNGSKAVVLDIESYEQRRPSHQRRPSRHLRIPPEERLNMLLTMGHSEGEIMGYLRDIHIQRRSLRQMTHKKLLDDYYGAVAMAEPISTQKSLQISSSDSFLNLHIHEEQTI
;
A
#
# COMPACT_ATOMS: atom_id res chain seq x y z
N MET A 1 -26.38 -4.21 54.32
CA MET A 1 -25.20 -4.40 53.45
C MET A 1 -25.36 -5.74 52.74
N ARG A 2 -25.66 -5.74 51.44
CA ARG A 2 -25.82 -6.97 50.64
C ARG A 2 -24.57 -7.16 49.79
N SER A 3 -23.85 -8.24 50.07
CA SER A 3 -22.68 -8.71 49.32
C SER A 3 -23.15 -9.26 47.98
N LEU A 4 -22.73 -8.64 46.88
CA LEU A 4 -22.93 -9.17 45.52
C LEU A 4 -21.82 -10.17 45.24
N SER A 5 -22.22 -11.42 45.01
CA SER A 5 -21.35 -12.55 44.69
C SER A 5 -20.76 -12.41 43.30
N SER A 6 -19.42 -12.43 43.25
CA SER A 6 -18.59 -12.51 42.06
C SER A 6 -18.66 -13.92 41.46
N SER A 7 -19.65 -14.18 40.62
CA SER A 7 -19.69 -15.41 39.82
C SER A 7 -20.15 -15.09 38.39
N ASP A 8 -19.46 -15.70 37.44
CA ASP A 8 -19.81 -15.85 36.02
C ASP A 8 -19.47 -14.67 35.09
N LYS A 9 -18.16 -14.50 34.82
CA LYS A 9 -17.73 -13.92 33.55
C LYS A 9 -17.82 -15.02 32.49
N PRO A 10 -18.67 -14.88 31.44
CA PRO A 10 -18.70 -15.83 30.35
C PRO A 10 -17.34 -15.86 29.67
N THR A 11 -16.70 -17.02 29.70
CA THR A 11 -15.50 -17.27 28.90
C THR A 11 -15.98 -17.46 27.47
N LEU A 12 -15.95 -16.37 26.68
CA LEU A 12 -16.17 -16.43 25.25
C LEU A 12 -15.03 -17.27 24.65
N THR A 13 -15.31 -18.53 24.35
CA THR A 13 -14.40 -19.39 23.60
C THR A 13 -14.24 -18.77 22.22
N LEU A 14 -13.02 -18.32 21.92
CA LEU A 14 -12.59 -17.59 20.72
C LEU A 14 -12.53 -18.49 19.47
N GLU A 15 -13.41 -19.49 19.38
CA GLU A 15 -13.73 -20.24 18.17
C GLU A 15 -14.71 -19.38 17.34
N GLY A 16 -14.30 -18.16 17.02
CA GLY A 16 -15.06 -17.28 16.14
C GLY A 16 -15.05 -17.84 14.71
N PRO A 17 -16.06 -17.52 13.89
CA PRO A 17 -16.09 -17.91 12.49
C PRO A 17 -14.74 -17.58 11.83
N ASN A 18 -14.13 -18.59 11.21
CA ASN A 18 -12.85 -18.46 10.53
C ASN A 18 -12.99 -17.49 9.35
N TRP A 19 -12.82 -16.20 9.63
CA TRP A 19 -12.93 -15.13 8.65
C TRP A 19 -11.94 -15.29 7.49
N ARG A 20 -10.86 -16.08 7.66
CA ARG A 20 -9.98 -16.46 6.56
C ARG A 20 -10.72 -17.31 5.51
N SER A 21 -11.51 -18.28 5.93
CA SER A 21 -12.31 -19.09 4.99
C SER A 21 -13.40 -18.29 4.28
N LEU A 22 -13.87 -17.16 4.84
CA LEU A 22 -14.81 -16.28 4.16
C LEU A 22 -14.13 -15.29 3.20
N LEU A 23 -12.87 -14.91 3.45
CA LEU A 23 -12.06 -14.17 2.46
C LEU A 23 -11.59 -15.05 1.31
N GLU A 24 -11.57 -16.37 1.49
CA GLU A 24 -11.29 -17.39 0.48
C GLU A 24 -12.50 -17.74 -0.39
N MET A 25 -13.64 -17.04 -0.27
CA MET A 25 -14.65 -17.03 -1.34
C MET A 25 -14.13 -16.19 -2.51
N GLU A 26 -13.07 -16.71 -3.13
CA GLU A 26 -12.62 -16.27 -4.43
C GLU A 26 -13.74 -16.53 -5.44
N PRO A 27 -14.07 -15.57 -6.32
CA PRO A 27 -14.92 -15.87 -7.46
C PRO A 27 -14.26 -17.00 -8.26
N GLU A 28 -14.91 -18.16 -8.36
CA GLU A 28 -14.33 -19.44 -8.83
C GLU A 28 -13.82 -19.50 -10.29
N ASP A 29 -13.61 -18.38 -10.99
CA ASP A 29 -13.33 -18.40 -12.44
C ASP A 29 -12.07 -17.65 -12.90
N GLU A 30 -11.14 -17.26 -12.01
CA GLU A 30 -9.89 -16.60 -12.43
C GLU A 30 -8.65 -17.40 -11.99
N ASP A 31 -7.95 -17.96 -12.98
CA ASP A 31 -6.70 -18.73 -12.87
C ASP A 31 -5.65 -18.03 -11.95
N PRO A 32 -5.36 -18.56 -10.75
CA PRO A 32 -4.49 -17.93 -9.76
C PRO A 32 -2.99 -17.96 -10.13
N SER A 33 -2.63 -18.47 -11.31
CA SER A 33 -1.25 -18.56 -11.74
C SER A 33 -0.61 -17.25 -12.22
N LYS A 34 -1.33 -16.11 -12.27
CA LYS A 34 -0.83 -14.91 -12.96
C LYS A 34 -0.64 -13.62 -12.17
N GLU A 35 -1.30 -13.38 -11.04
CA GLU A 35 -1.26 -12.02 -10.46
C GLU A 35 -1.23 -12.04 -8.93
N ASP A 36 -0.04 -11.91 -8.32
CA ASP A 36 0.07 -11.21 -7.02
C ASP A 36 1.51 -10.94 -6.52
N LEU A 37 2.54 -11.20 -7.33
CA LEU A 37 3.92 -10.83 -6.96
C LEU A 37 4.25 -9.34 -7.12
N HIS A 38 3.37 -8.53 -7.73
CA HIS A 38 3.72 -7.16 -8.13
C HIS A 38 3.38 -6.05 -7.10
N CYS A 39 2.49 -6.29 -6.13
CA CYS A 39 2.02 -5.21 -5.25
C CYS A 39 2.97 -4.90 -4.08
N ARG A 40 3.96 -5.74 -3.79
CA ARG A 40 4.96 -5.46 -2.74
C ARG A 40 6.11 -4.57 -3.20
N SER A 41 6.34 -4.43 -4.51
CA SER A 41 7.48 -3.66 -5.04
C SER A 41 7.25 -2.15 -5.00
N CYS A 42 6.06 -1.65 -5.34
CA CYS A 42 5.80 -0.20 -5.43
C CYS A 42 5.91 0.55 -4.10
N HIS A 43 5.67 -0.11 -2.95
CA HIS A 43 5.78 0.57 -1.66
C HIS A 43 7.25 0.76 -1.22
N ARG A 44 8.19 0.00 -1.78
CA ARG A 44 9.61 0.14 -1.45
C ARG A 44 10.24 1.32 -2.19
N GLU A 45 9.90 1.49 -3.46
CA GLU A 45 10.46 2.55 -4.32
C GLU A 45 10.07 3.97 -3.86
N GLN A 46 8.87 4.16 -3.30
CA GLN A 46 8.47 5.46 -2.73
C GLN A 46 9.21 5.83 -1.43
N CYS A 47 9.61 4.83 -0.63
CA CYS A 47 10.40 5.09 0.57
C CYS A 47 11.86 5.43 0.20
N ASP A 48 12.42 4.75 -0.80
CA ASP A 48 13.79 4.99 -1.26
C ASP A 48 13.95 6.39 -1.90
N LEU A 49 12.90 6.94 -2.51
CA LEU A 49 12.93 8.28 -3.10
C LEU A 49 13.06 9.39 -2.04
N LEU A 50 12.45 9.20 -0.85
CA LEU A 50 12.57 10.14 0.27
C LEU A 50 13.96 10.09 0.92
N ASP A 51 14.56 8.91 1.00
CA ASP A 51 15.94 8.75 1.48
C ASP A 51 16.97 9.31 0.48
N ALA A 52 16.73 9.18 -0.83
CA ALA A 52 17.57 9.76 -1.87
C ALA A 52 17.55 11.30 -1.87
N ILE A 53 16.40 11.94 -1.61
CA ILE A 53 16.30 13.41 -1.46
C ILE A 53 17.12 13.89 -0.24
N ASN A 54 17.10 13.13 0.86
CA ASN A 54 17.91 13.45 2.05
C ASN A 54 19.42 13.21 1.83
N GLN A 55 19.81 12.27 0.97
CA GLN A 55 21.22 11.96 0.70
C GLN A 55 21.84 12.83 -0.41
N SER A 56 21.04 13.32 -1.36
CA SER A 56 21.50 14.13 -2.51
C SER A 56 21.95 15.56 -2.14
N GLY A 57 21.82 15.96 -0.87
CA GLY A 57 22.23 17.29 -0.38
C GLY A 57 23.72 17.45 -0.03
N SER A 58 24.60 16.47 -0.30
CA SER A 58 25.90 16.40 0.40
C SER A 58 27.20 16.56 -0.42
N ASN A 59 27.19 16.67 -1.75
CA ASN A 59 28.46 16.63 -2.51
C ASN A 59 28.84 17.82 -3.40
N GLU A 60 28.03 18.87 -3.52
CA GLU A 60 28.52 20.11 -4.16
C GLU A 60 29.11 21.09 -3.14
N ARG A 61 30.39 20.84 -2.83
CA ARG A 61 31.32 21.81 -2.29
C ARG A 61 31.50 22.96 -3.28
N SER A 62 30.72 24.03 -3.14
CA SER A 62 31.17 25.36 -3.55
C SER A 62 31.03 26.33 -2.38
N ASN A 63 32.05 27.16 -2.25
CA ASN A 63 32.49 27.92 -1.09
C ASN A 63 31.56 29.11 -0.74
N ARG A 64 30.25 28.88 -0.68
CA ARG A 64 29.28 29.84 -0.16
C ARG A 64 29.19 29.61 1.34
N LYS A 65 29.96 30.39 2.11
CA LYS A 65 29.67 30.73 3.52
C LYS A 65 28.33 31.50 3.60
N SER A 66 27.27 30.89 3.10
CA SER A 66 25.91 31.30 3.38
C SER A 66 25.74 31.06 4.87
N ARG A 67 25.45 32.13 5.60
CA ARG A 67 24.99 32.07 6.98
C ARG A 67 23.76 31.16 6.98
N ARG A 68 23.97 29.85 7.17
CA ARG A 68 22.90 28.92 7.52
C ARG A 68 22.44 29.36 8.90
N THR A 69 21.51 30.31 8.91
CA THR A 69 20.69 30.59 10.07
C THR A 69 20.12 29.24 10.47
N ASN A 70 20.39 28.82 11.70
CA ASN A 70 19.86 27.59 12.23
C ASN A 70 18.34 27.74 12.30
N LEU A 71 17.65 27.37 11.21
CA LEU A 71 16.21 27.33 11.15
C LEU A 71 15.78 26.16 12.02
N ARG A 72 15.50 26.46 13.29
CA ARG A 72 14.90 25.50 14.20
C ARG A 72 13.40 25.47 13.92
N ILE A 73 12.90 24.33 13.48
CA ILE A 73 11.47 24.05 13.41
C ILE A 73 11.01 23.79 14.85
N SER A 74 10.15 24.64 15.39
CA SER A 74 9.43 24.37 16.63
C SER A 74 7.96 24.11 16.29
N PHE A 75 7.36 23.20 17.05
CA PHE A 75 5.93 22.97 17.00
C PHE A 75 5.32 23.66 18.21
N GLY A 76 4.18 24.32 18.02
CA GLY A 76 3.42 24.90 19.12
C GLY A 76 2.65 23.83 19.91
N ASN A 77 1.43 24.17 20.29
CA ASN A 77 0.54 23.26 21.01
C ASN A 77 -0.11 22.24 20.06
N VAL A 78 -0.21 20.98 20.49
CA VAL A 78 -0.99 19.93 19.81
C VAL A 78 -2.25 19.66 20.57
N HIS A 79 -3.36 19.63 19.83
CA HIS A 79 -4.66 19.23 20.35
C HIS A 79 -4.89 17.76 20.01
N VAL A 80 -5.02 16.91 21.03
CA VAL A 80 -5.42 15.52 20.85
C VAL A 80 -6.94 15.46 20.86
N VAL A 81 -7.51 15.00 19.75
CA VAL A 81 -8.96 14.84 19.55
C VAL A 81 -9.28 13.37 19.37
N HIS A 82 -10.29 12.89 20.09
CA HIS A 82 -10.80 11.53 19.96
C HIS A 82 -11.95 11.51 18.96
N PHE A 83 -12.02 10.46 18.15
CA PHE A 83 -13.06 10.25 17.15
C PHE A 83 -13.68 8.89 17.33
N TRP A 84 -14.98 8.80 17.04
CA TRP A 84 -15.63 7.50 16.89
C TRP A 84 -15.10 6.79 15.64
N PRO A 85 -14.67 5.53 15.74
CA PRO A 85 -14.40 4.73 14.56
C PRO A 85 -15.67 4.61 13.70
N ARG A 86 -15.53 4.55 12.39
CA ARG A 86 -16.65 4.21 11.50
C ARG A 86 -16.15 3.40 10.32
N LEU A 87 -17.07 2.74 9.61
CA LEU A 87 -16.78 2.13 8.32
C LEU A 87 -16.24 3.18 7.35
N GLY A 88 -15.05 2.92 6.83
CA GLY A 88 -14.41 3.76 5.82
C GLY A 88 -14.75 3.33 4.40
N ASP A 89 -14.43 4.20 3.45
CA ASP A 89 -14.60 4.00 2.00
C ASP A 89 -13.25 3.87 1.28
N HIS A 90 -12.14 3.87 2.02
CA HIS A 90 -10.81 3.95 1.42
C HIS A 90 -10.38 2.62 0.78
N PRO A 91 -10.18 2.57 -0.56
CA PRO A 91 -9.96 1.31 -1.25
C PRO A 91 -8.55 0.75 -1.04
N TYR A 92 -7.59 1.47 -0.47
CA TYR A 92 -6.19 1.03 -0.41
C TYR A 92 -5.78 0.24 0.86
N VAL A 93 -6.74 -0.26 1.64
CA VAL A 93 -6.40 -1.08 2.83
C VAL A 93 -6.00 -2.50 2.42
N SER A 94 -4.75 -2.89 2.60
CA SER A 94 -4.26 -4.23 2.19
C SER A 94 -5.12 -5.43 2.61
N ALA A 95 -5.72 -5.42 3.79
CA ALA A 95 -6.58 -6.51 4.29
C ALA A 95 -7.66 -6.00 5.25
N GLY A 96 -8.83 -6.64 5.27
CA GLY A 96 -9.93 -6.30 6.19
C GLY A 96 -10.57 -4.94 5.93
N CYS A 97 -11.52 -4.57 6.80
CA CYS A 97 -12.37 -3.41 6.58
C CYS A 97 -11.60 -2.11 6.90
N PRO A 98 -11.69 -1.06 6.06
CA PRO A 98 -11.16 0.26 6.39
C PRO A 98 -11.93 0.87 7.57
N ILE A 99 -11.19 1.49 8.49
CA ILE A 99 -11.75 2.34 9.52
C ILE A 99 -11.46 3.79 9.14
N ALA A 100 -12.50 4.62 9.12
CA ALA A 100 -12.38 6.06 9.01
C ALA A 100 -12.61 6.73 10.37
N LEU A 101 -12.13 7.97 10.49
CA LEU A 101 -12.50 8.83 11.60
C LEU A 101 -13.94 9.32 11.37
N GLY A 102 -14.82 9.04 12.32
CA GLY A 102 -16.18 9.52 12.37
C GLY A 102 -16.29 10.85 13.08
N ASP A 103 -17.39 11.05 13.79
CA ASP A 103 -17.60 12.28 14.53
C ASP A 103 -16.63 12.39 15.72
N PRO A 104 -16.12 13.61 16.00
CA PRO A 104 -15.34 13.85 17.19
C PRO A 104 -16.17 13.46 18.42
N ILE A 105 -15.56 12.74 19.35
CA ILE A 105 -16.17 12.39 20.62
C ILE A 105 -16.20 13.66 21.47
N HIS A 106 -17.27 14.43 21.32
CA HIS A 106 -17.61 15.51 22.24
C HIS A 106 -18.13 14.88 23.54
N SER A 107 -17.30 14.14 24.26
CA SER A 107 -17.63 13.76 25.63
C SER A 107 -17.92 15.05 26.38
N ASN A 108 -19.14 15.17 26.93
CA ASN A 108 -19.73 16.36 27.54
C ASN A 108 -18.77 17.09 28.51
N GLY A 109 -17.83 17.88 28.00
CA GLY A 109 -16.84 18.62 28.77
C GLY A 109 -15.38 18.13 28.73
N SER A 110 -15.04 17.06 28.00
CA SER A 110 -13.62 16.71 27.78
C SER A 110 -13.01 17.70 26.81
N LYS A 111 -12.32 18.70 27.38
CA LYS A 111 -11.49 19.62 26.62
C LYS A 111 -10.44 18.82 25.86
N ALA A 112 -10.21 19.15 24.59
CA ALA A 112 -9.10 18.60 23.82
C ALA A 112 -7.82 18.68 24.65
N VAL A 113 -7.12 17.56 24.80
CA VAL A 113 -5.89 17.55 25.60
C VAL A 113 -4.86 18.35 24.82
N VAL A 114 -4.45 19.48 25.40
CA VAL A 114 -3.40 20.33 24.83
C VAL A 114 -2.07 19.81 25.35
N LEU A 115 -1.23 19.31 24.44
CA LEU A 115 0.11 18.85 24.75
C LEU A 115 1.13 19.79 24.09
N ASP A 116 2.07 20.28 24.89
CA ASP A 116 3.29 20.89 24.36
C ASP A 116 4.21 19.78 23.84
N ILE A 117 4.47 19.79 22.53
CA ILE A 117 5.31 18.76 21.89
C ILE A 117 6.73 18.81 22.42
N GLU A 118 7.29 20.01 22.63
CA GLU A 118 8.69 20.12 23.05
C GLU A 118 8.86 19.46 24.43
N SER A 119 7.96 19.75 25.37
CA SER A 119 7.91 19.09 26.67
C SER A 119 7.70 17.57 26.57
N TYR A 120 6.88 17.10 25.62
CA TYR A 120 6.66 15.67 25.42
C TYR A 120 7.92 14.96 24.90
N GLU A 121 8.55 15.49 23.86
CA GLU A 121 9.74 14.90 23.24
C GLU A 121 10.97 14.96 24.16
N GLN A 122 11.12 16.01 24.99
CA GLN A 122 12.19 16.08 25.99
C GLN A 122 12.06 14.98 27.06
N ARG A 123 10.84 14.63 27.47
CA ARG A 123 10.58 13.60 28.48
C ARG A 123 10.55 12.18 27.90
N ARG A 124 10.36 12.06 26.59
CA ARG A 124 10.27 10.76 25.92
C ARG A 124 11.66 10.14 25.81
N PRO A 125 11.88 8.93 26.34
CA PRO A 125 13.13 8.22 26.11
C PRO A 125 13.30 7.92 24.62
N SER A 126 14.49 8.17 24.07
CA SER A 126 14.79 8.00 22.63
C SER A 126 14.49 6.59 22.11
N HIS A 127 14.60 5.57 22.96
CA HIS A 127 14.31 4.17 22.64
C HIS A 127 12.81 3.82 22.68
N GLN A 128 11.91 4.73 23.11
CA GLN A 128 10.47 4.50 23.15
C GLN A 128 9.73 4.94 21.86
N ARG A 129 10.46 5.25 20.78
CA ARG A 129 9.81 5.45 19.48
C ARG A 129 9.29 4.12 18.97
N ARG A 130 7.97 3.96 18.97
CA ARG A 130 7.32 2.77 18.43
C ARG A 130 7.62 2.68 16.93
N PRO A 131 8.07 1.52 16.42
CA PRO A 131 8.26 1.35 14.99
C PRO A 131 6.90 1.45 14.28
N SER A 132 6.91 1.84 13.00
CA SER A 132 5.69 2.03 12.19
C SER A 132 4.73 0.83 12.25
N ARG A 133 5.27 -0.41 12.30
CA ARG A 133 4.47 -1.64 12.45
C ARG A 133 3.59 -1.67 13.71
N HIS A 134 3.99 -1.03 14.80
CA HIS A 134 3.20 -0.95 16.06
C HIS A 134 2.18 0.20 16.04
N LEU A 135 2.19 1.03 15.01
CA LEU A 135 1.19 2.09 14.79
C LEU A 135 0.06 1.61 13.86
N ARG A 136 0.20 0.41 13.27
CA ARG A 136 -0.82 -0.20 12.42
C ARG A 136 -1.80 -0.99 13.27
N ILE A 137 -3.09 -0.77 13.04
CA ILE A 137 -4.16 -1.58 13.64
C ILE A 137 -4.31 -2.88 12.82
N PRO A 138 -4.20 -4.07 13.40
CA PRO A 138 -4.45 -5.34 12.72
C PRO A 138 -5.89 -5.47 12.20
N PRO A 139 -6.14 -6.24 11.12
CA PRO A 139 -7.49 -6.45 10.58
C PRO A 139 -8.50 -6.99 11.61
N GLU A 140 -8.08 -7.89 12.49
CA GLU A 140 -8.91 -8.52 13.51
C GLU A 140 -9.33 -7.51 14.57
N GLU A 141 -8.41 -6.64 14.98
CA GLU A 141 -8.69 -5.54 15.91
C GLU A 141 -9.66 -4.53 15.27
N ARG A 142 -9.49 -4.21 13.98
CA ARG A 142 -10.44 -3.35 13.25
C ARG A 142 -11.86 -3.94 13.23
N LEU A 143 -11.99 -5.24 12.95
CA LEU A 143 -13.28 -5.93 12.96
C LEU A 143 -13.93 -5.85 14.35
N ASN A 144 -13.17 -6.18 15.41
CA ASN A 144 -13.67 -6.13 16.78
C ASN A 144 -14.11 -4.71 17.19
N MET A 145 -13.37 -3.68 16.76
CA MET A 145 -13.78 -2.29 16.98
C MET A 145 -15.15 -2.00 16.34
N LEU A 146 -15.35 -2.39 15.08
CA LEU A 146 -16.60 -2.15 14.36
C LEU A 146 -17.78 -2.91 14.98
N LEU A 147 -17.58 -4.18 15.35
CA LEU A 147 -18.59 -4.99 16.02
C LEU A 147 -18.97 -4.40 17.39
N THR A 148 -17.98 -3.94 18.17
CA THR A 148 -18.21 -3.30 19.47
C THR A 148 -19.03 -2.01 19.34
N MET A 149 -18.94 -1.34 18.19
CA MET A 149 -19.72 -0.14 17.89
C MET A 149 -21.13 -0.40 17.39
N GLY A 150 -21.51 -1.68 17.23
CA GLY A 150 -22.85 -2.08 16.81
C GLY A 150 -23.03 -2.29 15.31
N HIS A 151 -21.95 -2.25 14.52
CA HIS A 151 -22.04 -2.69 13.13
C HIS A 151 -22.29 -4.20 13.07
N SER A 152 -23.20 -4.60 12.19
CA SER A 152 -23.47 -6.02 11.97
C SER A 152 -22.38 -6.65 11.08
N GLU A 153 -22.12 -7.95 11.25
CA GLU A 153 -21.21 -8.67 10.35
C GLU A 153 -21.63 -8.54 8.88
N GLY A 154 -22.94 -8.62 8.60
CA GLY A 154 -23.48 -8.48 7.24
C GLY A 154 -23.18 -7.11 6.62
N GLU A 155 -23.28 -6.04 7.40
CA GLU A 155 -22.93 -4.67 6.96
C GLU A 155 -21.44 -4.56 6.63
N ILE A 156 -20.58 -5.07 7.53
CA ILE A 156 -19.13 -5.05 7.34
C ILE A 156 -18.73 -5.84 6.09
N MET A 157 -19.35 -7.00 5.88
CA MET A 157 -19.10 -7.84 4.70
C MET A 157 -19.61 -7.21 3.41
N GLY A 158 -20.75 -6.50 3.46
CA GLY A 158 -21.23 -5.69 2.33
C GLY A 158 -20.20 -4.64 1.91
N TYR A 159 -19.68 -3.88 2.87
CA TYR A 159 -18.63 -2.88 2.61
C TYR A 159 -17.35 -3.48 2.03
N LEU A 160 -16.92 -4.63 2.56
CA LEU A 160 -15.75 -5.33 2.03
C LEU A 160 -15.93 -5.74 0.57
N ARG A 161 -17.12 -6.22 0.21
CA ARG A 161 -17.47 -6.56 -1.16
C ARG A 161 -17.39 -5.34 -2.07
N ASP A 162 -17.97 -4.21 -1.66
CA ASP A 162 -17.98 -2.97 -2.44
C ASP A 162 -16.56 -2.45 -2.69
N ILE A 163 -15.72 -2.48 -1.66
CA ILE A 163 -14.31 -2.11 -1.77
C ILE A 163 -13.56 -3.03 -2.74
N HIS A 164 -13.83 -4.33 -2.70
CA HIS A 164 -13.21 -5.28 -3.63
C HIS A 164 -13.61 -4.99 -5.08
N ILE A 165 -14.90 -4.72 -5.33
CA ILE A 165 -15.40 -4.29 -6.64
C ILE A 165 -14.70 -3.00 -7.09
N GLN A 166 -14.58 -2.02 -6.20
CA GLN A 166 -13.90 -0.76 -6.49
C GLN A 166 -12.41 -0.97 -6.83
N ARG A 167 -11.70 -1.82 -6.08
CA ARG A 167 -10.31 -2.18 -6.39
C ARG A 167 -10.17 -2.82 -7.76
N ARG A 168 -11.06 -3.77 -8.09
CA ARG A 168 -11.06 -4.42 -9.40
C ARG A 168 -11.25 -3.39 -10.52
N SER A 169 -12.21 -2.48 -10.35
CA SER A 169 -12.45 -1.38 -11.28
C SER A 169 -11.21 -0.48 -11.45
N LEU A 170 -10.58 -0.06 -10.34
CA LEU A 170 -9.37 0.76 -10.39
C LEU A 170 -8.20 0.05 -11.08
N ARG A 171 -7.99 -1.24 -10.81
CA ARG A 171 -6.95 -2.05 -11.49
C ARG A 171 -7.19 -2.10 -13.00
N GLN A 172 -8.44 -2.33 -13.42
CA GLN A 172 -8.81 -2.34 -14.83
C GLN A 172 -8.57 -0.99 -15.51
N MET A 173 -8.91 0.12 -14.83
CA MET A 173 -8.64 1.47 -15.35
C MET A 173 -7.15 1.76 -15.47
N THR A 174 -6.35 1.42 -14.45
CA THR A 174 -4.89 1.60 -14.51
C THR A 174 -4.27 0.75 -15.61
N HIS A 175 -4.67 -0.52 -15.74
CA HIS A 175 -4.19 -1.40 -16.79
C HIS A 175 -4.54 -0.86 -18.19
N LYS A 176 -5.81 -0.44 -18.38
CA LYS A 176 -6.24 0.18 -19.64
C LYS A 176 -5.41 1.42 -19.97
N LYS A 177 -5.19 2.31 -18.99
CA LYS A 177 -4.37 3.52 -19.19
C LYS A 177 -2.94 3.18 -19.61
N LEU A 178 -2.32 2.19 -18.98
CA LEU A 178 -0.96 1.76 -19.34
C LEU A 178 -0.90 1.21 -20.77
N LEU A 179 -1.93 0.47 -21.21
CA LEU A 179 -2.04 0.01 -22.59
C LEU A 179 -2.22 1.19 -23.55
N ASP A 180 -3.09 2.13 -23.24
CA ASP A 180 -3.32 3.33 -24.07
C ASP A 180 -2.03 4.15 -24.20
N ASP A 181 -1.29 4.35 -23.11
CA ASP A 181 -0.01 5.05 -23.09
C ASP A 181 1.05 4.29 -23.94
N TYR A 182 1.10 2.95 -23.84
CA TYR A 182 2.00 2.11 -24.63
C TYR A 182 1.70 2.20 -26.13
N TYR A 183 0.44 1.98 -26.54
CA TYR A 183 0.06 2.06 -27.95
C TYR A 183 0.19 3.48 -28.51
N GLY A 184 -0.06 4.50 -27.68
CA GLY A 184 0.22 5.89 -28.03
C GLY A 184 1.70 6.13 -28.30
N ALA A 185 2.60 5.62 -27.45
CA ALA A 185 4.04 5.71 -27.67
C ALA A 185 4.50 4.95 -28.92
N VAL A 186 3.95 3.76 -29.17
CA VAL A 186 4.25 2.96 -30.39
C VAL A 186 3.77 3.68 -31.66
N ALA A 187 2.61 4.35 -31.62
CA ALA A 187 2.11 5.11 -32.77
C ALA A 187 2.93 6.38 -33.06
N MET A 188 3.52 6.99 -32.03
CA MET A 188 4.37 8.19 -32.16
C MET A 188 5.82 7.86 -32.52
N ALA A 189 6.28 6.65 -32.21
CA ALA A 189 7.53 6.14 -32.73
C ALA A 189 7.37 5.95 -34.24
N GLU A 190 7.79 6.93 -35.04
CA GLU A 190 7.82 6.81 -36.50
C GLU A 190 8.42 5.46 -36.85
N PRO A 191 7.84 4.72 -37.83
CA PRO A 191 8.45 3.48 -38.29
C PRO A 191 9.87 3.85 -38.69
N ILE A 192 10.86 3.34 -37.95
CA ILE A 192 12.26 3.50 -38.29
C ILE A 192 12.34 2.97 -39.71
N SER A 193 12.39 3.90 -40.66
CA SER A 193 12.37 3.58 -42.07
C SER A 193 13.53 2.64 -42.28
N THR A 194 13.23 1.36 -42.45
CA THR A 194 14.18 0.33 -42.86
C THR A 194 14.53 0.57 -44.33
N GLN A 195 14.96 1.80 -44.65
CA GLN A 195 15.75 2.15 -45.81
C GLN A 195 17.25 2.00 -45.50
N LYS A 196 17.63 1.02 -44.69
CA LYS A 196 18.86 0.29 -44.99
C LYS A 196 18.52 -0.68 -46.09
N SER A 197 18.53 -0.13 -47.30
CA SER A 197 18.86 -0.88 -48.51
C SER A 197 20.04 -1.79 -48.17
N LEU A 198 19.73 -3.04 -47.88
CA LEU A 198 20.65 -4.15 -48.02
C LEU A 198 21.03 -4.15 -49.50
N GLN A 199 22.04 -3.35 -49.85
CA GLN A 199 22.89 -3.68 -50.97
C GLN A 199 23.62 -4.95 -50.56
N ILE A 200 22.93 -6.09 -50.72
CA ILE A 200 23.58 -7.39 -50.84
C ILE A 200 24.35 -7.26 -52.14
N SER A 201 25.63 -6.87 -52.02
CA SER A 201 26.58 -7.01 -53.10
C SER A 201 26.59 -8.49 -53.48
N SER A 202 26.06 -8.79 -54.67
CA SER A 202 26.03 -10.11 -55.31
C SER A 202 27.42 -10.59 -55.71
N SER A 203 28.38 -10.54 -54.80
CA SER A 203 29.75 -10.94 -55.04
C SER A 203 30.24 -11.83 -53.90
N ASP A 204 29.52 -12.92 -53.63
CA ASP A 204 30.15 -14.11 -53.07
C ASP A 204 29.67 -15.34 -53.83
N SER A 205 30.61 -15.78 -54.65
CA SER A 205 30.71 -17.02 -55.38
C SER A 205 30.12 -18.23 -54.65
N PHE A 206 29.21 -18.90 -55.36
CA PHE A 206 29.13 -20.36 -55.50
C PHE A 206 30.19 -21.15 -54.72
N LEU A 207 29.87 -21.57 -53.50
CA LEU A 207 30.44 -22.80 -52.96
C LEU A 207 29.49 -23.94 -53.30
N ASN A 208 29.86 -24.70 -54.33
CA ASN A 208 29.31 -26.01 -54.64
C ASN A 208 29.45 -26.91 -53.40
N LEU A 209 28.37 -27.13 -52.66
CA LEU A 209 28.30 -28.21 -51.68
C LEU A 209 28.21 -29.53 -52.45
N HIS A 210 29.33 -30.22 -52.56
CA HIS A 210 29.40 -31.60 -53.02
C HIS A 210 28.82 -32.49 -51.91
N ILE A 211 27.60 -32.98 -52.13
CA ILE A 211 26.95 -33.97 -51.26
C ILE A 211 27.58 -35.32 -51.58
N HIS A 212 28.42 -35.83 -50.68
CA HIS A 212 28.83 -37.23 -50.70
C HIS A 212 27.71 -38.08 -50.12
N GLU A 213 27.07 -38.85 -50.99
CA GLU A 213 26.08 -39.87 -50.66
C GLU A 213 26.85 -41.12 -50.18
N GLU A 214 26.88 -41.36 -48.87
CA GLU A 214 27.43 -42.60 -48.31
C GLU A 214 26.42 -43.74 -48.53
N GLN A 215 26.80 -44.72 -49.35
CA GLN A 215 26.14 -46.02 -49.45
C GLN A 215 26.58 -46.90 -48.28
N THR A 216 25.64 -47.23 -47.38
CA THR A 216 25.79 -48.34 -46.43
C THR A 216 25.28 -49.64 -47.02
N ILE A 217 26.12 -50.68 -46.93
CA ILE A 217 25.91 -52.10 -47.28
C ILE A 217 25.04 -52.79 -46.23
#